data_AF-A0A371YIE7-F1
#
_entry.id   AF-A0A371YIE7-F1
#
_cell.length_a   1.000
_cell.length_b   1.000
_cell.length_c   1.000
_cell.angle_alpha   90.00
_cell.angle_beta   90.00
_cell.angle_gamma   90.00
#
_symmetry.space_group_name_H-M   'P 1'
#
loop_
_entity.id
_entity.type
_entity.pdbx_description
1 polymer ?
#
loop_
_entity_poly.entity_id
_entity_poly.type
_entity_poly.pdbx_seq_one_letter_code
_entity_poly.pdbx_strand_id
1 'polypeptide(L)'
;QLYAKFKQIEAEEINALIVQFKEQITAAQTAQELIKIRTTFASNGTLSDEQHEDLNTCFNARLAEIDSEQYVPQSNIETISQDDVTASEDSFVSDSKINNANDSFFGDTEKSRISAEIKQELMYKIFQMSADELDAIVVKIHNNPKLVSTHKNHLDGHIELRRKALAKEADAEAEKKYQENLTDLINRASQAQTPAEANALVRYTTQWTEEQRKPLINAISKRLNELNVDAQPIGQPPSLMVQIQNAPDLTTLDVLEIDVGSRHPDIQPKLMGCIRARRFELENGSDGDAQ
;
A
#
# COMPACT_ATOMS: atom_id res chain seq x y z
N GLN A 1 -21.69 -6.71 -12.57
CA GLN A 1 -21.33 -6.58 -11.14
C GLN A 1 -19.96 -5.94 -10.95
N LEU A 2 -18.88 -6.40 -11.61
CA LEU A 2 -17.54 -5.76 -11.55
C LEU A 2 -17.52 -4.31 -12.08
N TYR A 3 -18.17 -4.03 -13.21
CA TYR A 3 -18.32 -2.67 -13.76
C TYR A 3 -19.03 -1.69 -12.80
N ALA A 4 -20.01 -2.16 -12.04
CA ALA A 4 -20.71 -1.34 -11.06
C ALA A 4 -19.83 -1.01 -9.85
N LYS A 5 -19.02 -1.97 -9.38
CA LYS A 5 -18.02 -1.74 -8.34
C LYS A 5 -16.94 -0.76 -8.77
N PHE A 6 -16.47 -0.83 -10.03
CA PHE A 6 -15.47 0.09 -10.54
C PHE A 6 -16.02 1.51 -10.74
N LYS A 7 -17.23 1.66 -11.30
CA LYS A 7 -17.92 2.94 -11.39
C LYS A 7 -18.12 3.59 -10.01
N GLN A 8 -18.30 2.77 -8.98
CA GLN A 8 -18.42 3.23 -7.59
C GLN A 8 -17.07 3.68 -7.02
N ILE A 9 -15.99 2.93 -7.23
CA ILE A 9 -14.62 3.33 -6.82
C ILE A 9 -14.20 4.61 -7.56
N GLU A 10 -14.45 4.68 -8.87
CA GLU A 10 -14.18 5.88 -9.68
C GLU A 10 -14.99 7.08 -9.19
N ALA A 11 -16.27 6.90 -8.88
CA ALA A 11 -17.09 7.95 -8.29
C ALA A 11 -16.55 8.38 -6.91
N GLU A 12 -16.12 7.45 -6.08
CA GLU A 12 -15.53 7.73 -4.76
C GLU A 12 -14.20 8.51 -4.88
N GLU A 13 -13.31 8.13 -5.80
CA GLU A 13 -12.04 8.80 -6.04
C GLU A 13 -12.22 10.19 -6.67
N ILE A 14 -13.13 10.34 -7.64
CA ILE A 14 -13.48 11.63 -8.24
C ILE A 14 -14.12 12.55 -7.19
N ASN A 15 -15.02 12.02 -6.36
CA ASN A 15 -15.63 12.79 -5.28
C ASN A 15 -14.59 13.23 -4.25
N ALA A 16 -13.65 12.36 -3.87
CA ALA A 16 -12.56 12.72 -2.97
C ALA A 16 -11.67 13.83 -3.56
N LEU A 17 -11.39 13.78 -4.86
CA LEU A 17 -10.63 14.81 -5.55
C LEU A 17 -11.39 16.15 -5.60
N ILE A 18 -12.70 16.14 -5.83
CA ILE A 18 -13.55 17.34 -5.80
C ILE A 18 -13.54 17.96 -4.40
N VAL A 19 -13.71 17.13 -3.36
CA VAL A 19 -13.64 17.58 -1.95
C VAL A 19 -12.29 18.24 -1.67
N GLN A 20 -11.19 17.60 -2.09
CA GLN A 20 -9.84 18.15 -1.92
C GLN A 20 -9.70 19.53 -2.61
N PHE A 21 -10.20 19.69 -3.83
CA PHE A 21 -10.15 20.99 -4.51
C PHE A 21 -11.03 22.04 -3.82
N LYS A 22 -12.22 21.68 -3.33
CA LYS A 22 -13.08 22.60 -2.55
C LYS A 22 -12.41 23.05 -1.25
N GLU A 23 -11.73 22.15 -0.55
CA GLU A 23 -10.95 22.49 0.65
C GLU A 23 -9.79 23.42 0.32
N GLN A 24 -9.04 23.16 -0.74
CA GLN A 24 -7.95 24.04 -1.19
C GLN A 24 -8.45 25.44 -1.59
N ILE A 25 -9.59 25.52 -2.29
CA ILE A 25 -10.23 26.79 -2.64
C ILE A 25 -10.58 27.55 -1.36
N THR A 26 -11.27 26.89 -0.41
CA THR A 26 -11.69 27.53 0.85
C THR A 26 -10.49 27.98 1.71
N ALA A 27 -9.41 27.20 1.73
CA ALA A 27 -8.21 27.50 2.49
C ALA A 27 -7.33 28.59 1.86
N ALA A 28 -7.52 28.91 0.57
CA ALA A 28 -6.74 29.94 -0.11
C ALA A 28 -6.99 31.32 0.51
N GLN A 29 -5.90 32.07 0.74
CA GLN A 29 -5.95 33.40 1.35
C GLN A 29 -5.63 34.50 0.34
N THR A 30 -5.11 34.13 -0.84
CA THR A 30 -4.71 35.09 -1.88
C THR A 30 -5.29 34.74 -3.24
N ALA A 31 -5.53 35.75 -4.07
CA ALA A 31 -5.97 35.58 -5.45
C ALA A 31 -4.96 34.76 -6.29
N GLN A 32 -3.67 34.86 -6.00
CA GLN A 32 -2.63 34.10 -6.72
C GLN A 32 -2.68 32.59 -6.43
N GLU A 33 -2.98 32.18 -5.20
CA GLU A 33 -3.18 30.77 -4.84
C GLU A 33 -4.42 30.21 -5.53
N LEU A 34 -5.52 30.97 -5.51
CA LEU A 34 -6.74 30.60 -6.22
C LEU A 34 -6.48 30.38 -7.72
N ILE A 35 -5.77 31.27 -8.40
CA ILE A 35 -5.46 31.13 -9.84
C ILE A 35 -4.66 29.85 -10.12
N LYS A 36 -3.70 29.48 -9.25
CA LYS A 36 -2.95 28.22 -9.36
C LYS A 36 -3.86 27.00 -9.19
N ILE A 37 -4.77 27.04 -8.22
CA ILE A 37 -5.75 25.97 -7.99
C ILE A 37 -6.67 25.83 -9.21
N ARG A 38 -7.18 26.94 -9.77
CA ARG A 38 -7.99 26.96 -10.99
C ARG A 38 -7.28 26.33 -12.18
N THR A 39 -6.02 26.68 -12.37
CA THR A 39 -5.21 26.10 -13.46
C THR A 39 -5.05 24.59 -13.27
N THR A 40 -4.81 24.15 -12.02
CA THR A 40 -4.65 22.74 -11.67
C THR A 40 -5.91 21.94 -11.96
N PHE A 41 -7.08 22.34 -11.43
CA PHE A 41 -8.30 21.57 -11.69
C PHE A 41 -8.82 21.76 -13.12
N ALA A 42 -8.62 22.90 -13.79
CA ALA A 42 -9.01 23.08 -15.19
C ALA A 42 -8.18 22.21 -16.16
N SER A 43 -6.93 21.90 -15.79
CA SER A 43 -6.10 20.94 -16.51
C SER A 43 -6.39 19.48 -16.16
N ASN A 44 -7.26 19.23 -15.17
CA ASN A 44 -7.58 17.89 -14.72
C ASN A 44 -8.53 17.22 -15.72
N GLY A 45 -8.04 16.20 -16.41
CA GLY A 45 -8.81 15.49 -17.42
C GLY A 45 -9.89 14.55 -16.88
N THR A 46 -9.98 14.32 -15.56
CA THR A 46 -10.87 13.30 -14.96
C THR A 46 -12.23 13.85 -14.53
N LEU A 47 -12.37 15.16 -14.42
CA LEU A 47 -13.62 15.82 -14.01
C LEU A 47 -14.58 15.98 -15.20
N SER A 48 -15.88 15.90 -14.93
CA SER A 48 -16.94 16.21 -15.90
C SER A 48 -17.18 17.72 -16.01
N ASP A 49 -17.88 18.15 -17.06
CA ASP A 49 -18.24 19.57 -17.26
C ASP A 49 -19.05 20.14 -16.08
N GLU A 50 -19.99 19.35 -15.53
CA GLU A 50 -20.79 19.71 -14.35
C GLU A 50 -19.91 19.88 -13.08
N GLN A 51 -18.90 19.02 -12.91
CA GLN A 51 -17.97 19.10 -11.78
C GLN A 51 -17.02 20.30 -11.90
N HIS A 52 -16.61 20.64 -13.13
CA HIS A 52 -15.88 21.87 -13.39
C HIS A 52 -16.74 23.11 -13.09
N GLU A 53 -18.02 23.10 -13.44
CA GLU A 53 -18.96 24.19 -13.15
C GLU A 53 -19.15 24.40 -11.64
N ASP A 54 -19.33 23.31 -10.88
CA ASP A 54 -19.41 23.34 -9.41
C ASP A 54 -18.12 23.91 -8.76
N LEU A 55 -16.95 23.44 -9.18
CA LEU A 55 -15.66 23.97 -8.70
C LEU A 55 -15.46 25.44 -9.09
N ASN A 56 -15.85 25.84 -10.31
CA ASN A 56 -15.78 27.23 -10.74
C ASN A 56 -16.73 28.13 -9.94
N THR A 57 -17.90 27.62 -9.53
CA THR A 57 -18.83 28.33 -8.65
C THR A 57 -18.19 28.57 -7.27
N CYS A 58 -17.61 27.53 -6.66
CA CYS A 58 -16.87 27.67 -5.40
C CYS A 58 -15.69 28.63 -5.51
N PHE A 59 -14.92 28.56 -6.61
CA PHE A 59 -13.81 29.46 -6.89
C PHE A 59 -14.25 30.92 -6.96
N ASN A 60 -15.32 31.22 -7.72
CA ASN A 60 -15.81 32.59 -7.89
C ASN A 60 -16.35 33.17 -6.57
N ALA A 61 -17.03 32.35 -5.76
CA ALA A 61 -17.49 32.77 -4.44
C ALA A 61 -16.32 33.15 -3.53
N ARG A 62 -15.28 32.31 -3.46
CA ARG A 62 -14.09 32.59 -2.63
C ARG A 62 -13.30 33.79 -3.14
N LEU A 63 -13.21 33.97 -4.47
CA LEU A 63 -12.55 35.14 -5.05
C LEU A 63 -13.28 36.43 -4.66
N ALA A 64 -14.61 36.43 -4.66
CA ALA A 64 -15.41 37.58 -4.21
C ALA A 64 -15.19 37.90 -2.72
N GLU A 65 -15.02 36.88 -1.86
CA GLU A 65 -14.67 37.08 -0.44
C GLU A 65 -13.29 37.74 -0.27
N ILE A 66 -12.26 37.23 -0.96
CA ILE A 66 -10.89 37.77 -0.89
C ILE A 66 -10.82 39.20 -1.47
N ASP A 67 -11.57 39.47 -2.55
CA ASP A 67 -11.65 40.79 -3.17
C ASP A 67 -12.40 41.79 -2.27
N SER A 68 -13.44 41.32 -1.56
CA SER A 68 -14.18 42.13 -0.58
C SER A 68 -13.33 42.50 0.66
N GLU A 69 -12.36 41.67 1.06
CA GLU A 69 -11.42 41.97 2.16
C GLU A 69 -10.30 42.95 1.74
N GLN A 70 -10.00 43.09 0.44
CA GLN A 70 -9.04 44.07 -0.08
C GLN A 70 -9.68 45.42 -0.47
N TYR A 71 -11.00 45.52 -0.48
CA TYR A 71 -11.72 46.74 -0.81
C TYR A 71 -11.91 47.65 0.41
N VAL A 72 -11.05 48.68 0.54
CA VAL A 72 -11.33 49.86 1.38
C VAL A 72 -12.01 50.91 0.47
N PRO A 73 -13.27 51.31 0.71
CA PRO A 73 -13.91 52.29 -0.16
C PRO A 73 -13.23 53.65 0.03
N GLN A 74 -12.49 54.12 -0.97
CA GLN A 74 -12.18 55.54 -1.08
C GLN A 74 -13.33 56.22 -1.82
N SER A 75 -14.12 56.98 -1.06
CA SER A 75 -15.08 57.96 -1.54
C SER A 75 -14.44 58.93 -2.55
N ASN A 76 -15.04 59.08 -3.74
CA ASN A 76 -15.55 60.37 -4.25
C ASN A 76 -15.93 60.31 -5.75
N ILE A 77 -17.20 60.67 -6.03
CA ILE A 77 -17.70 61.53 -7.13
C ILE A 77 -17.75 60.86 -8.54
N GLU A 78 -18.79 60.94 -9.39
CA GLU A 78 -19.93 61.85 -9.55
C GLU A 78 -21.11 61.16 -10.28
N THR A 79 -22.31 61.63 -9.99
CA THR A 79 -23.62 61.31 -10.57
C THR A 79 -23.72 61.53 -12.08
N ILE A 80 -24.31 60.58 -12.83
CA ILE A 80 -25.06 60.90 -14.06
C ILE A 80 -26.38 60.13 -14.05
N SER A 81 -27.48 60.89 -14.08
CA SER A 81 -28.87 60.44 -14.12
C SER A 81 -29.18 59.51 -15.30
N GLN A 82 -30.00 58.52 -15.02
CA GLN A 82 -30.81 57.78 -15.99
C GLN A 82 -31.94 58.69 -16.47
N ASP A 83 -32.05 58.91 -17.77
CA ASP A 83 -33.31 59.24 -18.44
C ASP A 83 -33.40 58.45 -19.76
N ASP A 84 -34.59 57.90 -19.98
CA ASP A 84 -35.16 57.29 -21.18
C ASP A 84 -34.76 55.87 -21.62
N VAL A 85 -35.53 54.93 -21.07
CA VAL A 85 -36.02 53.72 -21.73
C VAL A 85 -37.09 54.11 -22.76
N THR A 86 -36.95 53.71 -24.03
CA THR A 86 -38.13 53.37 -24.86
C THR A 86 -37.85 52.18 -25.78
N ALA A 87 -38.80 51.24 -25.76
CA ALA A 87 -38.85 50.00 -26.52
C ALA A 87 -39.22 50.22 -27.99
N SER A 88 -38.84 49.29 -28.87
CA SER A 88 -39.54 48.99 -30.12
C SER A 88 -39.09 47.61 -30.66
N GLU A 89 -39.93 46.59 -30.46
CA GLU A 89 -39.98 45.41 -31.32
C GLU A 89 -40.70 45.80 -32.63
N ASP A 90 -40.12 45.54 -33.79
CA ASP A 90 -40.70 44.73 -34.89
C ASP A 90 -40.00 44.95 -36.26
N SER A 91 -40.09 43.90 -37.09
CA SER A 91 -39.97 43.89 -38.57
C SER A 91 -38.63 43.58 -39.25
N PHE A 92 -38.31 42.28 -39.30
CA PHE A 92 -38.12 41.43 -40.50
C PHE A 92 -37.32 41.95 -41.73
N VAL A 93 -36.18 41.29 -42.02
CA VAL A 93 -35.55 41.25 -43.37
C VAL A 93 -35.01 39.83 -43.69
N SER A 94 -35.85 39.07 -44.40
CA SER A 94 -35.60 38.07 -45.47
C SER A 94 -34.42 37.06 -45.41
N ASP A 95 -34.80 35.79 -45.35
CA ASP A 95 -34.05 34.54 -45.47
C ASP A 95 -33.39 34.27 -46.84
N SER A 96 -32.19 34.81 -47.10
CA SER A 96 -31.38 34.30 -48.23
C SER A 96 -29.86 34.27 -48.01
N LYS A 97 -29.37 34.58 -46.80
CA LYS A 97 -27.93 34.54 -46.48
C LYS A 97 -27.53 33.51 -45.42
N ILE A 98 -28.45 32.67 -44.92
CA ILE A 98 -28.19 31.75 -43.81
C ILE A 98 -27.54 30.42 -44.25
N ASN A 99 -27.49 30.12 -45.55
CA ASN A 99 -27.05 28.79 -46.01
C ASN A 99 -25.53 28.61 -46.20
N ASN A 100 -24.70 29.56 -45.75
CA ASN A 100 -23.23 29.41 -45.85
C ASN A 100 -22.49 29.54 -44.50
N ALA A 101 -23.20 29.68 -43.39
CA ALA A 101 -22.61 29.73 -42.04
C ALA A 101 -22.83 28.43 -41.23
N ASN A 102 -23.75 27.57 -41.67
CA ASN A 102 -24.18 26.41 -40.89
C ASN A 102 -23.17 25.25 -40.87
N ASP A 103 -22.17 25.24 -41.75
CA ASP A 103 -21.16 24.16 -41.81
C ASP A 103 -20.04 24.31 -40.74
N SER A 104 -19.90 25.50 -40.13
CA SER A 104 -18.88 25.77 -39.11
C SER A 104 -19.36 25.56 -37.67
N PHE A 105 -20.68 25.66 -37.42
CA PHE A 105 -21.25 25.59 -36.06
C PHE A 105 -21.55 24.16 -35.60
N PHE A 106 -21.92 23.25 -36.52
CA PHE A 106 -22.21 21.84 -36.19
C PHE A 106 -20.97 20.94 -36.12
N GLY A 107 -19.85 21.34 -36.75
CA GLY A 107 -18.63 20.54 -36.84
C GLY A 107 -17.94 20.30 -35.48
N ASP A 108 -17.95 21.30 -34.59
CA ASP A 108 -17.34 21.18 -33.27
C ASP A 108 -18.16 20.32 -32.31
N THR A 109 -19.50 20.36 -32.42
CA THR A 109 -20.41 19.49 -31.65
C THR A 109 -20.29 18.03 -32.08
N GLU A 110 -20.25 17.76 -33.39
CA GLU A 110 -20.15 16.39 -33.89
C GLU A 110 -18.77 15.78 -33.64
N LYS A 111 -17.69 16.56 -33.80
CA LYS A 111 -16.34 16.13 -33.44
C LYS A 111 -16.22 15.84 -31.94
N SER A 112 -16.84 16.66 -31.09
CA SER A 112 -16.88 16.42 -29.65
C SER A 112 -17.65 15.14 -29.31
N ARG A 113 -18.80 14.91 -29.95
CA ARG A 113 -19.62 13.69 -29.78
C ARG A 113 -18.85 12.42 -30.18
N ILE A 114 -18.24 12.41 -31.37
CA ILE A 114 -17.42 11.29 -31.86
C ILE A 114 -16.23 11.06 -30.92
N SER A 115 -15.57 12.14 -30.48
CA SER A 115 -14.47 12.07 -29.53
C SER A 115 -14.91 11.47 -28.18
N ALA A 116 -16.13 11.76 -27.73
CA ALA A 116 -16.69 11.22 -26.49
C ALA A 116 -16.98 9.71 -26.60
N GLU A 117 -17.52 9.26 -27.73
CA GLU A 117 -17.76 7.83 -27.99
C GLU A 117 -16.45 7.05 -28.03
N ILE A 118 -15.44 7.55 -28.75
CA ILE A 118 -14.11 6.92 -28.82
C ILE A 118 -13.45 6.88 -27.44
N LYS A 119 -13.56 7.97 -26.65
CA LYS A 119 -13.08 8.00 -25.28
C LYS A 119 -13.69 6.87 -24.45
N GLN A 120 -15.02 6.72 -24.51
CA GLN A 120 -15.72 5.71 -23.74
C GLN A 120 -15.30 4.28 -24.12
N GLU A 121 -15.16 4.00 -25.42
CA GLU A 121 -14.69 2.70 -25.90
C GLU A 121 -13.25 2.39 -25.45
N LEU A 122 -12.35 3.37 -25.61
CA LEU A 122 -10.94 3.20 -25.24
C LEU A 122 -10.76 3.06 -23.73
N MET A 123 -11.54 3.76 -22.92
CA MET A 123 -11.55 3.62 -21.47
C MET A 123 -11.87 2.17 -21.05
N TYR A 124 -12.91 1.57 -21.62
CA TYR A 124 -13.25 0.16 -21.35
C TYR A 124 -12.15 -0.81 -21.79
N LYS A 125 -11.47 -0.50 -22.90
CA LYS A 125 -10.38 -1.31 -23.41
C LYS A 125 -9.13 -1.22 -22.53
N ILE A 126 -8.71 0.00 -22.17
CA ILE A 126 -7.56 0.27 -21.28
C ILE A 126 -7.68 -0.54 -20.00
N PHE A 127 -8.88 -0.64 -19.43
CA PHE A 127 -9.11 -1.42 -18.21
C PHE A 127 -8.73 -2.91 -18.33
N GLN A 128 -8.85 -3.50 -19.51
CA GLN A 128 -8.57 -4.92 -19.73
C GLN A 128 -7.15 -5.18 -20.26
N MET A 129 -6.41 -4.12 -20.55
CA MET A 129 -5.09 -4.24 -21.17
C MET A 129 -4.02 -4.66 -20.16
N SER A 130 -3.06 -5.41 -20.68
CA SER A 130 -1.78 -5.70 -20.03
C SER A 130 -0.82 -4.50 -20.12
N ALA A 131 0.31 -4.56 -19.40
CA ALA A 131 1.30 -3.49 -19.38
C ALA A 131 1.83 -3.15 -20.79
N ASP A 132 2.20 -4.16 -21.58
CA ASP A 132 2.74 -3.96 -22.94
C ASP A 132 1.69 -3.37 -23.90
N GLU A 133 0.43 -3.77 -23.72
CA GLU A 133 -0.68 -3.25 -24.51
C GLU A 133 -0.96 -1.77 -24.20
N LEU A 134 -0.78 -1.35 -22.94
CA LEU A 134 -0.94 0.05 -22.54
C LEU A 134 0.09 0.96 -23.23
N ASP A 135 1.33 0.52 -23.40
CA ASP A 135 2.32 1.32 -24.10
C ASP A 135 1.96 1.50 -25.58
N ALA A 136 1.41 0.47 -26.21
CA ALA A 136 0.92 0.54 -27.58
C ALA A 136 -0.33 1.43 -27.73
N ILE A 137 -1.22 1.48 -26.73
CA ILE A 137 -2.46 2.28 -26.83
C ILE A 137 -2.20 3.77 -26.64
N VAL A 138 -1.23 4.15 -25.81
CA VAL A 138 -0.79 5.55 -25.62
C VAL A 138 -0.48 6.19 -26.98
N VAL A 139 0.38 5.54 -27.77
CA VAL A 139 0.77 6.03 -29.10
C VAL A 139 -0.44 6.18 -30.03
N LYS A 140 -1.40 5.24 -29.98
CA LYS A 140 -2.62 5.28 -30.79
C LYS A 140 -3.55 6.42 -30.37
N ILE A 141 -3.66 6.70 -29.07
CA ILE A 141 -4.49 7.79 -28.53
C ILE A 141 -3.94 9.14 -28.93
N HIS A 142 -2.65 9.39 -28.72
CA HIS A 142 -2.05 10.69 -29.04
C HIS A 142 -2.09 11.01 -30.53
N ASN A 143 -1.92 9.99 -31.38
CA ASN A 143 -1.99 10.13 -32.84
C ASN A 143 -3.42 10.15 -33.40
N ASN A 144 -4.45 9.89 -32.60
CA ASN A 144 -5.83 9.87 -33.11
C ASN A 144 -6.35 11.29 -33.37
N PRO A 145 -6.67 11.66 -34.63
CA PRO A 145 -7.16 13.00 -34.95
C PRO A 145 -8.63 13.22 -34.56
N LYS A 146 -9.39 12.13 -34.32
CA LYS A 146 -10.79 12.19 -33.90
C LYS A 146 -10.96 12.45 -32.40
N LEU A 147 -9.88 12.33 -31.63
CA LEU A 147 -9.87 12.64 -30.20
C LEU A 147 -9.45 14.09 -29.97
N VAL A 148 -10.24 14.80 -29.16
CA VAL A 148 -9.89 16.13 -28.64
C VAL A 148 -8.90 16.02 -27.49
N SER A 149 -8.12 17.08 -27.25
CA SER A 149 -7.06 17.09 -26.24
C SER A 149 -7.55 16.71 -24.85
N THR A 150 -8.70 17.23 -24.43
CA THR A 150 -9.29 16.93 -23.11
C THR A 150 -9.55 15.43 -22.94
N HIS A 151 -10.05 14.76 -23.98
CA HIS A 151 -10.30 13.32 -23.93
C HIS A 151 -9.02 12.49 -24.00
N LYS A 152 -7.98 12.97 -24.69
CA LYS A 152 -6.65 12.33 -24.65
C LYS A 152 -6.09 12.35 -23.23
N ASN A 153 -6.13 13.52 -22.57
CA ASN A 153 -5.69 13.67 -21.18
C ASN A 153 -6.50 12.77 -20.22
N HIS A 154 -7.82 12.65 -20.43
CA HIS A 154 -8.65 11.73 -19.64
C HIS A 154 -8.18 10.27 -19.79
N LEU A 155 -7.92 9.83 -21.02
CA LEU A 155 -7.46 8.47 -21.30
C LEU A 155 -6.06 8.22 -20.73
N ASP A 156 -5.17 9.21 -20.76
CA ASP A 156 -3.84 9.12 -20.12
C ASP A 156 -3.97 8.87 -18.61
N GLY A 157 -4.91 9.54 -17.94
CA GLY A 157 -5.24 9.26 -16.54
C GLY A 157 -5.70 7.82 -16.31
N HIS A 158 -6.60 7.30 -17.16
CA HIS A 158 -7.03 5.90 -17.09
C HIS A 158 -5.89 4.90 -17.32
N ILE A 159 -4.95 5.23 -18.20
CA ILE A 159 -3.75 4.41 -18.44
C ILE A 159 -2.88 4.37 -17.19
N GLU A 160 -2.64 5.50 -16.52
CA GLU A 160 -1.90 5.55 -15.26
C GLU A 160 -2.59 4.76 -14.15
N LEU A 161 -3.91 4.88 -14.03
CA LEU A 161 -4.71 4.11 -13.07
C LEU A 161 -4.59 2.61 -13.33
N ARG A 162 -4.69 2.17 -14.59
CA ARG A 162 -4.51 0.76 -14.94
C ARG A 162 -3.10 0.27 -14.63
N ARG A 163 -2.06 1.06 -14.92
CA ARG A 163 -0.67 0.70 -14.56
C ARG A 163 -0.50 0.50 -13.07
N LYS A 164 -1.08 1.38 -12.23
CA LYS A 164 -1.10 1.20 -10.78
C LYS A 164 -1.85 -0.06 -10.35
N ALA A 165 -2.99 -0.36 -10.98
CA ALA A 165 -3.75 -1.57 -10.69
C ALA A 165 -2.95 -2.85 -11.03
N LEU A 166 -2.30 -2.88 -12.20
CA LEU A 166 -1.42 -3.98 -12.62
C LEU A 166 -0.26 -4.20 -11.65
N ALA A 167 0.35 -3.13 -11.14
CA ALA A 167 1.40 -3.24 -10.13
C ALA A 167 0.88 -3.89 -8.83
N LYS A 168 -0.29 -3.46 -8.35
CA LYS A 168 -0.94 -4.07 -7.18
C LYS A 168 -1.32 -5.53 -7.41
N GLU A 169 -1.82 -5.87 -8.60
CA GLU A 169 -2.14 -7.25 -8.99
C GLU A 169 -0.87 -8.13 -8.99
N ALA A 170 0.26 -7.61 -9.50
CA ALA A 170 1.54 -8.31 -9.50
C ALA A 170 2.07 -8.54 -8.07
N ASP A 171 2.00 -7.53 -7.20
CA ASP A 171 2.40 -7.66 -5.80
C ASP A 171 1.52 -8.69 -5.05
N ALA A 172 0.21 -8.67 -5.28
CA ALA A 172 -0.73 -9.63 -4.68
C ALA A 172 -0.48 -11.06 -5.13
N GLU A 173 -0.17 -11.27 -6.42
CA GLU A 173 0.16 -12.61 -6.94
C GLU A 173 1.53 -13.08 -6.41
N ALA A 174 2.51 -12.20 -6.28
CA ALA A 174 3.79 -12.51 -5.65
C ALA A 174 3.62 -12.95 -4.18
N GLU A 175 2.80 -12.22 -3.42
CA GLU A 175 2.48 -12.56 -2.04
C GLU A 175 1.73 -13.89 -1.94
N LYS A 176 0.73 -14.13 -2.80
CA LYS A 176 0.01 -15.40 -2.86
C LYS A 176 0.97 -16.57 -3.14
N LYS A 177 1.85 -16.43 -4.13
CA LYS A 177 2.87 -17.44 -4.46
C LYS A 177 3.84 -17.67 -3.29
N TYR A 178 4.21 -16.63 -2.57
CA TYR A 178 5.00 -16.75 -1.36
C TYR A 178 4.27 -17.57 -0.29
N GLN A 179 3.01 -17.27 -0.01
CA GLN A 179 2.19 -17.98 0.98
C GLN A 179 1.98 -19.46 0.62
N GLU A 180 1.74 -19.76 -0.65
CA GLU A 180 1.61 -21.14 -1.14
C GLU A 180 2.90 -21.93 -0.91
N ASN A 181 4.05 -21.37 -1.29
CA ASN A 181 5.35 -22.01 -1.08
C ASN A 181 5.69 -22.15 0.41
N LEU A 182 5.37 -21.14 1.23
CA LEU A 182 5.58 -21.21 2.67
C LEU A 182 4.77 -22.33 3.30
N THR A 183 3.50 -22.44 2.91
CA THR A 183 2.59 -23.49 3.41
C THR A 183 3.09 -24.88 3.01
N ASP A 184 3.48 -25.08 1.75
CA ASP A 184 4.08 -26.34 1.29
C ASP A 184 5.34 -26.71 2.09
N LEU A 185 6.27 -25.77 2.25
CA LEU A 185 7.53 -26.03 2.96
C LEU A 185 7.31 -26.31 4.45
N ILE A 186 6.37 -25.63 5.11
CA ILE A 186 6.00 -25.91 6.50
C ILE A 186 5.41 -27.31 6.63
N ASN A 187 4.54 -27.72 5.70
CA ASN A 187 3.96 -29.06 5.68
C ASN A 187 5.04 -30.14 5.46
N ARG A 188 6.00 -29.88 4.58
CA ARG A 188 7.14 -30.79 4.38
C ARG A 188 8.05 -30.86 5.61
N ALA A 189 8.23 -29.74 6.31
CA ALA A 189 9.00 -29.69 7.55
C ALA A 189 8.33 -30.54 8.64
N SER A 190 7.00 -30.47 8.79
CA SER A 190 6.29 -31.28 9.80
C SER A 190 6.31 -32.78 9.51
N GLN A 191 6.40 -33.16 8.23
CA GLN A 191 6.46 -34.56 7.79
C GLN A 191 7.88 -35.14 7.71
N ALA A 192 8.92 -34.31 7.88
CA ALA A 192 10.30 -34.76 7.80
C ALA A 192 10.60 -35.85 8.84
N GLN A 193 11.26 -36.93 8.42
CA GLN A 193 11.58 -38.07 9.29
C GLN A 193 12.97 -37.94 9.92
N THR A 194 13.84 -37.13 9.32
CA THR A 194 15.21 -36.94 9.80
C THR A 194 15.57 -35.46 9.97
N PRO A 195 16.53 -35.14 10.87
CA PRO A 195 17.07 -33.79 10.98
C PRO A 195 17.65 -33.25 9.67
N ALA A 196 18.25 -34.11 8.85
CA ALA A 196 18.83 -33.74 7.57
C ALA A 196 17.74 -33.32 6.56
N GLU A 197 16.63 -34.04 6.50
CA GLU A 197 15.47 -33.69 5.66
C GLU A 197 14.85 -32.35 6.07
N ALA A 198 14.66 -32.13 7.37
CA ALA A 198 14.09 -30.88 7.88
C ALA A 198 15.00 -29.69 7.54
N ASN A 199 16.31 -29.80 7.78
CA ASN A 199 17.28 -28.73 7.48
C ASN A 199 17.48 -28.49 5.97
N ALA A 200 17.29 -29.51 5.13
CA ALA A 200 17.42 -29.38 3.70
C ALA A 200 16.42 -28.39 3.09
N LEU A 201 15.29 -28.12 3.76
CA LEU A 201 14.23 -27.23 3.28
C LEU A 201 14.65 -25.76 3.21
N VAL A 202 15.67 -25.36 3.98
CA VAL A 202 16.21 -23.99 3.97
C VAL A 202 16.74 -23.59 2.58
N ARG A 203 17.17 -24.56 1.76
CA ARG A 203 17.68 -24.29 0.40
C ARG A 203 16.63 -23.67 -0.53
N TYR A 204 15.34 -23.89 -0.26
CA TYR A 204 14.25 -23.37 -1.11
C TYR A 204 13.91 -21.91 -0.82
N THR A 205 14.51 -21.32 0.23
CA THR A 205 14.21 -19.96 0.68
C THR A 205 15.38 -19.00 0.48
N THR A 206 16.33 -19.34 -0.42
CA THR A 206 17.52 -18.51 -0.69
C THR A 206 17.21 -17.09 -1.14
N GLN A 207 16.08 -16.90 -1.82
CA GLN A 207 15.62 -15.59 -2.31
C GLN A 207 14.67 -14.86 -1.35
N TRP A 208 14.35 -15.46 -0.19
CA TRP A 208 13.43 -14.87 0.78
C TRP A 208 14.16 -13.96 1.77
N THR A 209 13.47 -12.93 2.25
CA THR A 209 13.97 -12.07 3.32
C THR A 209 14.08 -12.84 4.64
N GLU A 210 14.82 -12.30 5.62
CA GLU A 210 14.91 -12.92 6.95
C GLU A 210 13.54 -13.07 7.62
N GLU A 211 12.69 -12.06 7.48
CA GLU A 211 11.33 -12.07 8.01
C GLU A 211 10.47 -13.15 7.36
N GLN A 212 10.57 -13.30 6.03
CA GLN A 212 9.86 -14.32 5.27
C GLN A 212 10.32 -15.74 5.61
N ARG A 213 11.60 -15.93 5.96
CA ARG A 213 12.13 -17.25 6.33
C ARG A 213 11.76 -17.67 7.74
N LYS A 214 11.50 -16.72 8.63
CA LYS A 214 11.27 -16.96 10.07
C LYS A 214 10.20 -18.02 10.37
N PRO A 215 9.03 -18.05 9.72
CA PRO A 215 8.01 -19.06 10.00
C PRO A 215 8.48 -20.48 9.66
N LEU A 216 9.20 -20.65 8.55
CA LEU A 216 9.77 -21.94 8.16
C LEU A 216 10.87 -22.39 9.12
N ILE A 217 11.78 -21.49 9.51
CA ILE A 217 12.85 -21.80 10.46
C ILE A 217 12.29 -22.24 11.82
N ASN A 218 11.22 -21.58 12.29
CA ASN A 218 10.52 -21.98 13.50
C ASN A 218 9.91 -23.39 13.37
N ALA A 219 9.28 -23.70 12.23
CA ALA A 219 8.71 -25.02 11.96
C ALA A 219 9.79 -26.12 11.92
N ILE A 220 10.92 -25.86 11.26
CA ILE A 220 12.08 -26.76 11.24
C ILE A 220 12.62 -26.98 12.65
N SER A 221 12.84 -25.89 13.41
CA SER A 221 13.37 -25.97 14.77
C SER A 221 12.47 -26.77 15.70
N LYS A 222 11.15 -26.56 15.57
CA LYS A 222 10.14 -27.36 16.27
C LYS A 222 10.25 -28.84 15.91
N ARG A 223 10.32 -29.17 14.62
CA ARG A 223 10.46 -30.55 14.16
C ARG A 223 11.75 -31.21 14.65
N LEU A 224 12.86 -30.49 14.63
CA LEU A 224 14.15 -30.97 15.14
C LEU A 224 14.05 -31.35 16.62
N ASN A 225 13.36 -30.53 17.43
CA ASN A 225 13.11 -30.84 18.82
C ASN A 225 12.25 -32.11 18.99
N GLU A 226 11.21 -32.28 18.18
CA GLU A 226 10.37 -33.49 18.19
C GLU A 226 11.17 -34.75 17.84
N LEU A 227 11.97 -34.71 16.77
CA LEU A 227 12.83 -35.82 16.35
C LEU A 227 13.90 -36.17 17.41
N ASN A 228 14.35 -35.17 18.17
CA ASN A 228 15.28 -35.37 19.29
C ASN A 228 14.60 -35.98 20.54
N VAL A 229 13.27 -35.88 20.66
CA VAL A 229 12.48 -36.51 21.74
C VAL A 229 12.12 -37.97 21.41
N ASP A 230 11.83 -38.27 20.13
CA ASP A 230 11.59 -39.63 19.63
C ASP A 230 12.87 -40.50 19.62
N ALA A 231 14.05 -39.86 19.54
CA ALA A 231 15.29 -40.47 19.97
C ALA A 231 15.31 -40.51 21.52
N GLN A 232 14.62 -41.46 22.13
CA GLN A 232 14.72 -41.71 23.57
C GLN A 232 16.18 -41.67 24.04
N PRO A 233 16.46 -41.08 25.22
CA PRO A 233 17.80 -40.79 25.67
C PRO A 233 18.57 -42.08 25.87
N ILE A 234 19.39 -42.46 24.90
CA ILE A 234 20.45 -43.43 25.12
C ILE A 234 21.49 -42.71 25.98
N GLY A 235 21.28 -42.74 27.29
CA GLY A 235 22.32 -42.57 28.30
C GLY A 235 23.08 -41.25 28.27
N GLN A 236 22.42 -40.09 28.10
CA GLN A 236 23.03 -38.90 28.70
C GLN A 236 22.77 -38.99 30.20
N PRO A 237 23.80 -39.21 31.02
CA PRO A 237 23.61 -39.21 32.46
C PRO A 237 23.05 -37.84 32.86
N PRO A 238 22.26 -37.75 33.94
CA PRO A 238 21.67 -36.49 34.41
C PRO A 238 22.72 -35.38 34.41
N SER A 239 22.35 -34.11 34.18
CA SER A 239 23.35 -33.04 34.08
C SER A 239 24.35 -33.08 35.25
N LEU A 240 25.62 -32.75 35.03
CA LEU A 240 26.67 -32.86 36.04
C LEU A 240 26.29 -32.16 37.36
N MET A 241 25.53 -31.05 37.28
CA MET A 241 24.97 -30.37 38.44
C MET A 241 23.99 -31.23 39.24
N VAL A 242 23.10 -31.96 38.55
CA VAL A 242 22.14 -32.88 39.17
C VAL A 242 22.84 -34.11 39.76
N GLN A 243 23.93 -34.58 39.12
CA GLN A 243 24.76 -35.64 39.69
C GLN A 243 25.45 -35.20 40.97
N ILE A 244 26.00 -33.98 41.00
CA ILE A 244 26.61 -33.39 42.21
C ILE A 244 25.58 -33.26 43.33
N GLN A 245 24.38 -32.77 43.04
CA GLN A 245 23.32 -32.59 44.04
C GLN A 245 22.82 -33.92 44.65
N ASN A 246 22.84 -35.00 43.88
CA ASN A 246 22.36 -36.32 44.32
C ASN A 246 23.51 -37.29 44.65
N ALA A 247 24.75 -36.79 44.81
CA ALA A 247 25.89 -37.64 45.13
C ALA A 247 25.65 -38.36 46.48
N PRO A 248 25.73 -39.69 46.54
CA PRO A 248 25.38 -40.48 47.73
C PRO A 248 26.42 -40.38 48.85
N ASP A 249 27.70 -40.21 48.50
CA ASP A 249 28.81 -40.16 49.45
C ASP A 249 29.95 -39.26 48.94
N LEU A 250 30.89 -38.97 49.84
CA LEU A 250 32.04 -38.09 49.56
C LEU A 250 32.94 -38.67 48.46
N THR A 251 33.07 -39.99 48.39
CA THR A 251 33.87 -40.69 47.38
C THR A 251 33.33 -40.44 45.97
N THR A 252 32.01 -40.51 45.80
CA THR A 252 31.32 -40.26 44.53
C THR A 252 31.37 -38.77 44.18
N LEU A 253 31.27 -37.89 45.18
CA LEU A 253 31.39 -36.45 44.99
C LEU A 253 32.80 -36.02 44.55
N ASP A 254 33.86 -36.64 45.07
CA ASP A 254 35.26 -36.39 44.67
C ASP A 254 35.53 -36.78 43.21
N VAL A 255 34.94 -37.88 42.72
CA VAL A 255 35.02 -38.25 41.29
C VAL A 255 34.35 -37.20 40.40
N LEU A 256 33.20 -36.67 40.83
CA LEU A 256 32.50 -35.60 40.10
C LEU A 256 33.27 -34.27 40.13
N GLU A 257 34.09 -34.02 41.16
CA GLU A 257 34.98 -32.85 41.25
C GLU A 257 36.05 -32.85 40.15
N ILE A 258 36.60 -34.02 39.85
CA ILE A 258 37.55 -34.22 38.74
C ILE A 258 36.86 -33.95 37.39
N ASP A 259 35.63 -34.42 37.22
CA ASP A 259 34.84 -34.20 36.01
C ASP A 259 34.45 -32.72 35.82
N VAL A 260 34.26 -31.97 36.90
CA VAL A 260 34.07 -30.51 36.86
C VAL A 260 35.35 -29.81 36.39
N GLY A 261 36.52 -30.24 36.85
CA GLY A 261 37.81 -29.70 36.41
C GLY A 261 38.07 -29.84 34.91
N SER A 262 37.42 -30.82 34.27
CA SER A 262 37.49 -31.04 32.82
C SER A 262 36.49 -30.21 32.01
N ARG A 263 35.66 -29.37 32.66
CA ARG A 263 34.66 -28.50 32.00
C ARG A 263 35.22 -27.13 31.62
N HIS A 264 34.47 -26.38 30.80
CA HIS A 264 34.86 -25.04 30.37
C HIS A 264 35.04 -24.07 31.56
N PRO A 265 36.06 -23.19 31.59
CA PRO A 265 36.35 -22.29 32.72
C PRO A 265 35.15 -21.47 33.20
N ASP A 266 34.27 -21.03 32.30
CA ASP A 266 33.10 -20.22 32.65
C ASP A 266 32.04 -20.95 33.48
N ILE A 267 31.96 -22.29 33.38
CA ILE A 267 30.95 -23.08 34.09
C ILE A 267 31.49 -23.76 35.35
N GLN A 268 32.81 -23.83 35.53
CA GLN A 268 33.45 -24.43 36.70
C GLN A 268 33.06 -23.74 38.02
N PRO A 269 33.03 -22.40 38.16
CA PRO A 269 32.71 -21.74 39.44
C PRO A 269 31.33 -22.11 39.97
N LYS A 270 30.35 -22.26 39.07
CA LYS A 270 28.98 -22.64 39.41
C LYS A 270 28.89 -24.08 39.91
N LEU A 271 29.54 -25.02 39.21
CA LEU A 271 29.56 -26.44 39.59
C LEU A 271 30.36 -26.69 40.87
N MET A 272 31.49 -26.00 41.06
CA MET A 272 32.26 -26.03 42.32
C MET A 272 31.47 -25.46 43.49
N GLY A 273 30.55 -24.51 43.26
CA GLY A 273 29.56 -24.07 44.25
C GLY A 273 28.65 -25.21 44.71
N CYS A 274 28.12 -26.01 43.78
CA CYS A 274 27.30 -27.18 44.09
C CYS A 274 28.08 -28.26 44.84
N ILE A 275 29.35 -28.50 44.49
CA ILE A 275 30.21 -29.48 45.19
C ILE A 275 30.42 -29.06 46.64
N ARG A 276 30.73 -27.78 46.89
CA ARG A 276 30.91 -27.28 48.26
C ARG A 276 29.63 -27.41 49.09
N ALA A 277 28.47 -27.11 48.50
CA ALA A 277 27.18 -27.29 49.17
C ALA A 277 26.91 -28.76 49.51
N ARG A 278 27.10 -29.67 48.54
CA ARG A 278 26.88 -31.10 48.76
C ARG A 278 27.86 -31.72 49.75
N ARG A 279 29.15 -31.31 49.70
CA ARG A 279 30.19 -31.78 50.62
C ARG A 279 29.81 -31.43 52.06
N PHE A 280 29.33 -30.20 52.28
CA PHE A 280 28.82 -29.76 53.57
C PHE A 280 27.58 -30.55 54.02
N GLU A 281 26.64 -30.85 53.13
CA GLU A 281 25.47 -31.68 53.45
C GLU A 281 25.85 -33.11 53.85
N LEU A 282 26.81 -33.72 53.14
CA LEU A 282 27.28 -35.07 53.41
C LEU A 282 28.08 -35.16 54.71
N GLU A 283 28.91 -34.16 55.01
CA GLU A 283 29.74 -34.10 56.23
C GLU A 283 28.90 -33.84 57.49
N ASN A 284 27.85 -33.02 57.41
CA ASN A 284 26.94 -32.79 58.54
C ASN A 284 25.81 -33.83 58.65
N GLY A 285 25.56 -34.60 57.59
CA GLY A 285 24.54 -35.66 57.57
C GLY A 285 25.07 -37.02 58.03
N SER A 286 26.38 -37.26 57.95
CA SER A 286 27.02 -38.52 58.38
C SER A 286 27.14 -38.70 59.90
N ASP A 287 26.86 -37.66 60.69
CA ASP A 287 26.86 -37.72 62.17
C ASP A 287 25.53 -38.23 62.77
N GLY A 288 24.56 -38.63 61.94
CA GLY A 288 23.22 -39.04 62.38
C GLY A 288 22.95 -40.54 62.54
N ASP A 289 23.80 -41.43 62.01
CA ASP A 289 23.56 -42.90 61.99
C ASP A 289 24.65 -43.66 62.77
N ALA A 290 24.89 -43.24 64.01
CA ALA A 290 25.58 -44.07 65.00
C ALA A 290 25.23 -43.65 66.45
N GLN A 291 23.95 -43.73 66.83
CA GLN A 291 23.53 -44.06 68.20
C GLN A 291 22.05 -44.41 68.34
#